data_AF-A0A381I8K3-F1
#
_entry.id   AF-A0A381I8K3-F1
#
_cell.length_a   1.000
_cell.length_b   1.000
_cell.length_c   1.000
_cell.angle_alpha   90.00
_cell.angle_beta   90.00
_cell.angle_gamma   90.00
#
_symmetry.space_group_name_H-M   'P 1'
#
loop_
_entity.id
_entity.type
_entity.pdbx_description
1 polymer ?
#
loop_
_entity_poly.entity_id
_entity_poly.type
_entity_poly.pdbx_seq_one_letter_code
_entity_poly.pdbx_strand_id
1 'polypeptide(L)'
;MRFPTIIVKAISILDSKASVSFKLAKDANAKGTITQNTTLDNKDSYNSKGYLQGYMFDSSYNVIQGDIITTSGLGFFPDGIPIGEVEKVVDDKDKSLKYVVVKPYVDFKNINDVVVIEPRNIG
;
A
#
# COMPACT_ATOMS: atom_id res chain seq x y z
N MET A 1 40.58 -0.47 -11.54
CA MET A 1 39.64 -1.29 -10.75
C MET A 1 38.23 -0.83 -11.12
N ARG A 2 37.43 -1.65 -11.81
CA ARG A 2 36.04 -1.32 -12.16
C ARG A 2 35.14 -1.82 -11.04
N PHE A 3 34.46 -0.93 -10.33
CA PHE A 3 33.37 -1.34 -9.45
C PHE A 3 32.21 -1.83 -10.32
N PRO A 4 31.58 -2.97 -10.01
CA PRO A 4 30.41 -3.41 -10.75
C PRO A 4 29.30 -2.37 -10.62
N THR A 5 28.80 -1.87 -11.74
CA THR A 5 27.60 -1.03 -11.76
C THR A 5 26.41 -1.93 -11.46
N ILE A 6 25.82 -1.79 -10.27
CA ILE A 6 24.55 -2.45 -9.95
C ILE A 6 23.44 -1.63 -10.61
N ILE A 7 22.76 -2.21 -11.59
CA ILE A 7 21.57 -1.63 -12.20
C ILE A 7 20.36 -2.30 -11.56
N VAL A 8 19.47 -1.50 -10.97
CA VAL A 8 18.22 -1.96 -10.36
C VAL A 8 17.04 -1.46 -11.17
N LYS A 9 16.03 -2.30 -11.35
CA LYS A 9 14.72 -1.91 -11.85
C LYS A 9 13.74 -1.85 -10.68
N ALA A 10 13.19 -0.67 -10.42
CA ALA A 10 12.11 -0.50 -9.46
C ALA A 10 10.74 -0.56 -10.17
N ILE A 11 9.73 -1.09 -9.48
CA ILE A 11 8.33 -1.09 -9.92
C ILE A 11 7.54 -0.27 -8.91
N SER A 12 6.73 0.66 -9.38
CA SER A 12 5.85 1.45 -8.53
C SER A 12 4.73 0.60 -7.94
N ILE A 13 4.30 0.94 -6.72
CA ILE A 13 3.08 0.37 -6.12
C ILE A 13 1.80 0.74 -6.90
N LEU A 14 1.87 1.70 -7.81
CA LEU A 14 0.80 2.01 -8.77
C LEU A 14 0.70 0.98 -9.90
N ASP A 15 1.68 0.08 -10.08
CA ASP A 15 1.54 -1.03 -11.01
C ASP A 15 0.40 -1.96 -10.53
N SER A 16 -0.54 -2.28 -11.41
CA SER A 16 -1.72 -3.09 -11.06
C SER A 16 -1.38 -4.53 -10.65
N LYS A 17 -0.14 -5.00 -10.91
CA LYS A 17 0.39 -6.29 -10.44
C LYS A 17 1.07 -6.18 -9.09
N ALA A 18 1.40 -4.97 -8.62
CA ALA A 18 1.96 -4.76 -7.31
C ALA A 18 0.88 -4.86 -6.23
N SER A 19 1.22 -5.52 -5.13
CA SER A 19 0.39 -5.59 -3.93
C SER A 19 1.29 -5.53 -2.71
N VAL A 20 0.88 -4.76 -1.70
CA VAL A 20 1.66 -4.53 -0.48
C VAL A 20 0.74 -4.74 0.72
N SER A 21 1.24 -5.48 1.71
CA SER A 21 0.57 -5.61 2.99
C SER A 21 0.79 -4.35 3.84
N PHE A 22 -0.27 -3.82 4.41
CA PHE A 22 -0.20 -2.63 5.26
C PHE A 22 -0.78 -2.89 6.65
N LYS A 23 -0.39 -2.05 7.59
CA LYS A 23 -0.99 -1.94 8.92
C LYS A 23 -1.36 -0.48 9.20
N LEU A 24 -2.34 -0.27 10.07
CA LEU A 24 -2.58 1.07 10.60
C LEU A 24 -1.42 1.48 11.50
N ALA A 25 -0.93 2.72 11.38
CA ALA A 25 0.14 3.22 12.23
C ALA A 25 -0.27 3.27 13.72
N LYS A 26 -1.57 3.52 14.00
CA LYS A 26 -2.14 3.58 15.35
C LYS A 26 -2.43 2.20 15.97
N ASP A 27 -2.47 1.14 15.16
CA ASP A 27 -2.78 -0.21 15.61
C ASP A 27 -2.08 -1.24 14.71
N ALA A 28 -1.01 -1.84 15.23
CA ALA A 28 -0.21 -2.79 14.49
C ALA A 28 -0.92 -4.12 14.18
N ASN A 29 -2.03 -4.42 14.86
CA ASN A 29 -2.84 -5.62 14.62
C ASN A 29 -3.81 -5.42 13.44
N ALA A 30 -4.25 -4.19 13.22
CA ALA A 30 -5.14 -3.85 12.12
C ALA A 30 -4.39 -3.86 10.78
N LYS A 31 -4.45 -4.99 10.08
CA LYS A 31 -3.71 -5.24 8.82
C LYS A 31 -4.63 -5.41 7.63
N GLY A 32 -4.07 -5.20 6.45
CA GLY A 32 -4.75 -5.39 5.17
C GLY A 32 -3.77 -5.47 4.00
N THR A 33 -4.32 -5.43 2.79
CA THR A 33 -3.54 -5.35 1.55
C THR A 33 -4.00 -4.17 0.71
N ILE A 34 -3.07 -3.54 0.00
CA ILE A 34 -3.36 -2.43 -0.93
C ILE A 34 -2.70 -2.66 -2.30
N THR A 35 -3.37 -2.19 -3.35
CA THR A 35 -2.99 -2.31 -4.77
C THR A 35 -3.79 -1.29 -5.61
N GLN A 36 -3.53 -1.18 -6.91
CA GLN A 36 -4.43 -0.52 -7.87
C GLN A 36 -5.37 -1.48 -8.59
N ASN A 37 -5.26 -2.78 -8.33
CA ASN A 37 -6.13 -3.78 -8.94
C ASN A 37 -7.08 -4.39 -7.90
N THR A 38 -8.22 -3.73 -7.70
CA THR A 38 -9.27 -4.21 -6.79
C THR A 38 -10.58 -4.46 -7.55
N THR A 39 -11.56 -5.03 -6.83
CA THR A 39 -12.96 -5.16 -7.31
C THR A 39 -13.85 -4.03 -6.79
N LEU A 40 -13.27 -2.96 -6.22
CA LEU A 40 -14.02 -1.84 -5.69
C LEU A 40 -14.62 -1.00 -6.82
N ASP A 41 -15.88 -0.63 -6.66
CA ASP A 41 -16.54 0.29 -7.58
C ASP A 41 -15.79 1.63 -7.64
N ASN A 42 -15.70 2.21 -8.83
CA ASN A 42 -14.95 3.43 -9.11
C ASN A 42 -13.41 3.31 -8.97
N LYS A 43 -12.84 2.10 -8.95
CA LYS A 43 -11.38 1.90 -8.94
C LYS A 43 -10.65 2.75 -10.00
N ASP A 44 -11.21 2.89 -11.20
CA ASP A 44 -10.56 3.63 -12.30
C ASP A 44 -10.46 5.14 -11.99
N SER A 45 -11.47 5.69 -11.29
CA SER A 45 -11.43 7.07 -10.80
C SER A 45 -10.32 7.26 -9.77
N TYR A 46 -10.16 6.33 -8.82
CA TYR A 46 -9.08 6.38 -7.84
C TYR A 46 -7.70 6.17 -8.49
N ASN A 47 -7.58 5.21 -9.42
CA ASN A 47 -6.34 4.94 -10.14
C ASN A 47 -5.89 6.14 -10.97
N SER A 48 -6.81 6.85 -11.63
CA SER A 48 -6.50 8.08 -12.38
C SER A 48 -5.93 9.21 -11.50
N LYS A 49 -6.26 9.20 -10.20
CA LYS A 49 -5.70 10.13 -9.19
C LYS A 49 -4.39 9.62 -8.57
N GLY A 50 -3.93 8.42 -8.94
CA GLY A 50 -2.77 7.78 -8.33
C GLY A 50 -3.04 7.24 -6.92
N TYR A 51 -4.32 7.05 -6.56
CA TYR A 51 -4.67 6.50 -5.25
C TYR A 51 -4.55 4.99 -5.25
N LEU A 52 -4.38 4.40 -4.07
CA LEU A 52 -4.34 2.97 -3.84
C LEU A 52 -5.65 2.52 -3.23
N GLN A 53 -6.06 1.29 -3.47
CA GLN A 53 -7.23 0.69 -2.82
C GLN A 53 -6.89 -0.67 -2.25
N GLY A 54 -7.61 -1.07 -1.22
CA GLY A 54 -7.30 -2.26 -0.47
C GLY A 54 -8.43 -2.69 0.43
N TYR A 55 -8.25 -3.80 1.12
CA TYR A 55 -9.19 -4.25 2.14
C TYR A 55 -8.44 -4.65 3.42
N MET A 56 -9.12 -4.45 4.55
CA MET A 56 -8.69 -4.96 5.85
C MET A 56 -8.85 -6.49 5.86
N PHE A 57 -7.91 -7.21 6.47
CA PHE A 57 -8.02 -8.68 6.60
C PHE A 57 -9.14 -9.10 7.54
N ASP A 58 -9.51 -8.25 8.48
CA ASP A 58 -10.68 -8.40 9.33
C ASP A 58 -11.54 -7.14 9.22
N SER A 59 -12.83 -7.32 8.90
CA SER A 59 -13.78 -6.23 8.76
C SER A 59 -14.17 -5.60 10.10
N SER A 60 -13.84 -6.21 11.24
CA SER A 60 -14.03 -5.65 12.58
C SER A 60 -13.00 -4.56 12.94
N TYR A 61 -11.87 -4.48 12.23
CA TYR A 61 -10.84 -3.48 12.52
C TYR A 61 -11.35 -2.04 12.37
N ASN A 62 -10.99 -1.19 13.32
CA ASN A 62 -11.41 0.21 13.38
C ASN A 62 -10.48 1.12 12.55
N VAL A 63 -10.72 1.17 11.25
CA VAL A 63 -10.11 2.13 10.33
C VAL A 63 -11.08 3.28 10.03
N ILE A 64 -10.57 4.50 10.04
CA ILE A 64 -11.31 5.73 9.74
C ILE A 64 -10.53 6.58 8.73
N GLN A 65 -11.22 7.52 8.09
CA GLN A 65 -10.57 8.54 7.27
C GLN A 65 -9.55 9.32 8.10
N GLY A 66 -8.39 9.61 7.51
CA GLY A 66 -7.27 10.28 8.17
C GLY A 66 -6.27 9.34 8.84
N ASP A 67 -6.58 8.04 8.94
CA ASP A 67 -5.62 7.07 9.48
C ASP A 67 -4.40 6.94 8.56
N ILE A 68 -3.21 6.87 9.17
CA ILE A 68 -1.95 6.65 8.46
C ILE A 68 -1.73 5.15 8.30
N ILE A 69 -1.31 4.72 7.11
CA ILE A 69 -0.90 3.34 6.86
C ILE A 69 0.59 3.21 6.56
N THR A 70 1.16 2.12 7.04
CA THR A 70 2.57 1.75 6.84
C THR A 70 2.65 0.30 6.35
N THR A 71 3.77 -0.11 5.74
CA THR A 71 4.00 -1.52 5.40
C THR A 71 3.90 -2.37 6.67
N SER A 72 3.21 -3.51 6.60
CA SER A 72 2.90 -4.31 7.80
C SER A 72 4.01 -5.24 8.26
N GLY A 73 5.05 -5.37 7.44
CA GLY A 73 5.97 -6.48 7.59
C GLY A 73 5.28 -7.83 7.36
N LEU A 74 4.37 -7.99 6.40
CA LEU A 74 3.97 -9.30 5.87
C LEU A 74 4.41 -9.43 4.42
N GLY A 75 5.02 -10.56 4.06
CA GLY A 75 5.67 -10.73 2.75
C GLY A 75 7.05 -10.08 2.70
N PHE A 76 7.41 -9.49 1.56
CA PHE A 76 8.79 -9.09 1.23
C PHE A 76 9.24 -7.76 1.84
N PHE A 77 8.32 -6.81 2.04
CA PHE A 77 8.67 -5.45 2.47
C PHE A 77 9.02 -5.40 3.97
N PRO A 78 10.03 -4.60 4.38
CA PRO A 78 10.25 -4.27 5.78
C PRO A 78 9.00 -3.68 6.43
N ASP A 79 8.90 -3.78 7.76
CA ASP A 79 7.81 -3.19 8.52
C ASP A 79 8.00 -1.68 8.72
N GLY A 80 6.91 -0.91 8.72
CA GLY A 80 6.92 0.49 9.14
C GLY A 80 7.29 1.54 8.09
N ILE A 81 7.34 1.19 6.80
CA ILE A 81 7.56 2.17 5.73
C ILE A 81 6.25 2.95 5.50
N PRO A 82 6.23 4.29 5.61
CA PRO A 82 5.04 5.09 5.35
C PRO A 82 4.53 4.94 3.91
N ILE A 83 3.23 4.74 3.75
CA ILE A 83 2.60 4.58 2.43
C ILE A 83 1.73 5.81 2.13
N GLY A 84 0.83 6.17 3.05
CA GLY A 84 -0.12 7.24 2.83
C GLY A 84 -1.19 7.33 3.91
N GLU A 85 -2.24 8.08 3.60
CA GLU A 85 -3.37 8.37 4.49
C GLU A 85 -4.67 7.81 3.90
N VAL A 86 -5.52 7.26 4.76
CA VAL A 86 -6.86 6.77 4.37
C VAL A 86 -7.72 7.95 3.97
N GLU A 87 -8.04 8.04 2.69
CA GLU A 87 -8.96 9.03 2.13
C GLU A 87 -10.42 8.63 2.40
N LYS A 88 -10.72 7.33 2.29
CA LYS A 88 -12.10 6.82 2.40
C LYS A 88 -12.12 5.39 2.91
N VAL A 89 -13.14 5.07 3.71
CA VAL A 89 -13.49 3.70 4.10
C VAL A 89 -14.80 3.31 3.42
N VAL A 90 -14.89 2.09 2.89
CA VAL A 90 -16.08 1.56 2.23
C VAL A 90 -16.38 0.18 2.81
N ASP A 91 -17.51 0.05 3.51
CA ASP A 91 -18.00 -1.24 4.00
C ASP A 91 -18.82 -1.95 2.90
N ASP A 92 -18.26 -3.00 2.34
CA ASP A 92 -18.94 -3.91 1.40
C ASP A 92 -19.56 -5.05 2.22
N LYS A 93 -20.81 -4.84 2.63
CA LYS A 93 -21.57 -5.81 3.45
C LYS A 93 -21.82 -7.12 2.71
N ASP A 94 -21.97 -7.08 1.39
CA ASP A 94 -22.26 -8.26 0.58
C ASP A 94 -21.05 -9.20 0.54
N LYS A 95 -19.84 -8.64 0.44
CA LYS A 95 -18.59 -9.41 0.46
C LYS A 95 -17.99 -9.57 1.87
N SER A 96 -18.61 -9.00 2.90
CA SER A 96 -18.06 -8.93 4.26
C SER A 96 -16.64 -8.33 4.31
N LEU A 97 -16.34 -7.40 3.40
CA LEU A 97 -15.03 -6.75 3.28
C LEU A 97 -15.14 -5.28 3.68
N LYS A 98 -14.12 -4.80 4.40
CA LYS A 98 -13.93 -3.38 4.69
C LYS A 98 -12.81 -2.85 3.81
N TYR A 99 -13.18 -2.08 2.79
CA TYR A 99 -12.23 -1.48 1.86
C TYR A 99 -11.71 -0.14 2.37
N VAL A 100 -10.48 0.18 1.99
CA VAL A 100 -9.83 1.47 2.19
C VAL A 100 -9.37 2.02 0.85
N VAL A 101 -9.55 3.32 0.66
CA VAL A 101 -8.91 4.09 -0.41
C VAL A 101 -7.86 4.95 0.26
N VAL A 102 -6.62 4.89 -0.24
CA VAL A 102 -5.46 5.54 0.37
C VAL A 102 -4.85 6.50 -0.63
N LYS A 103 -4.60 7.73 -0.17
CA LYS A 103 -3.80 8.72 -0.88
C LYS A 103 -2.33 8.53 -0.51
N PRO A 104 -1.45 8.15 -1.46
CA PRO A 104 -0.04 7.98 -1.17
C PRO A 104 0.63 9.31 -0.81
N TYR A 105 1.67 9.27 0.03
CA TYR A 105 2.51 10.46 0.29
C TYR A 105 3.47 10.76 -0.86
N VAL A 106 3.82 9.76 -1.65
CA VAL A 106 4.74 9.90 -2.79
C VAL A 106 3.99 10.48 -3.98
N ASP A 107 4.55 11.53 -4.58
CA ASP A 107 4.16 11.99 -5.91
C ASP A 107 4.91 11.18 -6.98
N PHE A 108 4.27 10.11 -7.46
CA PHE A 108 4.87 9.22 -8.45
C PHE A 108 5.14 9.86 -9.83
N LYS A 109 4.66 11.09 -10.08
CA LYS A 109 4.95 11.82 -11.32
C LYS A 109 6.28 12.56 -11.25
N ASN A 110 6.81 12.80 -10.05
CA ASN A 110 7.98 13.64 -9.81
C ASN A 110 8.98 12.93 -8.89
N ILE A 111 9.66 11.89 -9.40
CA ILE A 111 10.69 11.12 -8.68
C ILE A 111 12.05 11.35 -9.34
N ASN A 112 13.02 11.86 -8.58
CA ASN A 112 14.41 12.00 -9.01
C ASN A 112 15.31 10.94 -8.37
N ASP A 113 15.11 10.71 -7.06
CA ASP A 113 15.96 9.85 -6.25
C ASP A 113 15.12 8.75 -5.61
N VAL A 114 15.70 7.54 -5.52
CA VAL A 114 15.11 6.39 -4.84
C VAL A 114 16.15 5.73 -3.95
N VAL A 115 15.69 5.13 -2.86
CA VAL A 115 16.52 4.29 -1.98
C VAL A 115 16.02 2.86 -2.08
N VAL A 116 16.94 1.92 -2.31
CA VAL A 116 16.64 0.50 -2.25
C VAL A 116 16.84 0.04 -0.81
N ILE A 117 15.76 -0.44 -0.19
CA ILE A 117 15.80 -1.04 1.13
C ILE A 117 15.85 -2.55 0.95
N GLU A 118 16.77 -3.21 1.64
CA GLU A 118 16.86 -4.66 1.59
C GLU A 118 15.54 -5.29 2.06
N PRO A 119 15.08 -6.33 1.35
CA PRO A 119 13.87 -7.02 1.73
C PRO A 119 14.04 -7.76 3.04
N ARG A 120 12.91 -8.12 3.65
CA ARG A 120 12.97 -8.97 4.84
C ARG A 120 13.47 -10.36 4.47
N ASN A 121 14.44 -10.85 5.22
CA ASN A 121 14.84 -12.26 5.20
C ASN A 121 13.71 -13.09 5.82
N ILE A 122 12.85 -13.61 4.95
CA ILE A 122 11.94 -14.71 5.24
C ILE A 122 12.77 -15.97 5.00
N GLY A 123 13.23 -16.58 6.09
CA GLY A 123 14.09 -17.78 6.05
C GLY A 123 13.44 -18.98 5.37
#